data_AF-A0A0C6P6D5-F1
#
_entry.id   AF-A0A0C6P6D5-F1
#
_cell.length_a   1.000
_cell.length_b   1.000
_cell.length_c   1.000
_cell.angle_alpha   90.00
_cell.angle_beta   90.00
_cell.angle_gamma   90.00
#
_symmetry.space_group_name_H-M   'P 1'
#
loop_
_entity.id
_entity.type
_entity.pdbx_description
1 polymer ?
#
loop_
_entity_poly.entity_id
_entity_poly.type
_entity_poly.pdbx_seq_one_letter_code
_entity_poly.pdbx_strand_id
1 'polypeptide(L)'
;MKTMQAALAAALMAATASAGAQYVIDVQDMNGAWKKADPNAVGLTNLQIATGAAQQQCVDRGIPGEQKRAANVIDKTTGVVIEEIDCAAWRKQAEILARKAAASRH
;
A
#
# COMPACT_ATOMS: atom_id res chain seq x y z
N MET A 1 8.70 -45.91 -23.92
CA MET A 1 8.18 -45.26 -22.69
C MET A 1 9.05 -44.04 -22.38
N LYS A 2 8.83 -42.89 -23.03
CA LYS A 2 9.77 -41.75 -22.93
C LYS A 2 9.09 -40.39 -23.11
N THR A 3 7.91 -40.21 -22.51
CA THR A 3 7.12 -38.98 -22.68
C THR A 3 6.53 -38.44 -21.38
N MET A 4 6.72 -39.09 -20.23
CA MET A 4 6.07 -38.67 -18.97
C MET A 4 6.92 -37.75 -18.06
N GLN A 5 8.14 -37.36 -18.46
CA GLN A 5 9.00 -36.51 -17.62
C GLN A 5 8.86 -35.00 -17.87
N ALA A 6 8.28 -34.58 -19.00
CA ALA A 6 8.13 -33.15 -19.30
C ALA A 6 6.94 -32.48 -18.57
N ALA A 7 5.93 -33.25 -18.17
CA ALA A 7 4.75 -32.71 -17.49
C ALA A 7 5.02 -32.33 -16.02
N LEU A 8 5.99 -32.97 -15.36
CA LEU A 8 6.31 -32.68 -13.96
C LEU A 8 7.08 -31.37 -13.77
N ALA A 9 7.84 -30.93 -14.77
CA ALA A 9 8.62 -29.69 -14.69
C ALA A 9 7.73 -28.44 -14.77
N ALA A 10 6.65 -28.49 -15.56
CA ALA A 10 5.69 -27.38 -15.66
C ALA A 10 4.81 -27.25 -14.39
N ALA A 11 4.52 -28.35 -13.69
CA ALA A 11 3.75 -28.34 -12.46
C ALA A 11 4.52 -27.72 -11.27
N LEU A 12 5.85 -27.85 -11.22
CA LEU A 12 6.66 -27.20 -10.19
C LEU A 12 6.84 -25.69 -10.43
N MET A 13 6.76 -25.21 -11.67
CA MET A 13 6.81 -23.76 -11.96
C MET A 13 5.47 -23.05 -11.73
N ALA A 14 4.36 -23.77 -11.68
CA ALA A 14 3.06 -23.20 -11.33
C ALA A 14 2.80 -23.14 -9.80
N ALA A 15 3.59 -23.85 -9.00
CA ALA A 15 3.38 -23.97 -7.55
C ALA A 15 3.94 -22.79 -6.73
N THR A 16 4.68 -21.86 -7.34
CA THR A 16 5.19 -20.66 -6.65
C THR A 16 4.32 -19.42 -6.85
N ALA A 17 3.25 -19.48 -7.65
CA ALA A 17 2.38 -18.35 -7.96
C ALA A 17 1.19 -18.17 -6.97
N SER A 18 1.29 -18.75 -5.78
CA SER A 18 0.27 -18.58 -4.72
C SER A 18 0.87 -18.02 -3.43
N ALA A 19 1.97 -17.27 -3.51
CA ALA A 19 2.20 -16.27 -2.48
C ALA A 19 1.11 -15.22 -2.68
N GLY A 20 0.04 -15.27 -1.88
CA GLY A 20 -1.05 -14.30 -1.96
C GLY A 20 -0.50 -12.88 -2.00
N ALA A 21 -1.11 -12.00 -2.80
CA ALA A 21 -0.61 -10.63 -2.98
C ALA A 21 -0.34 -9.96 -1.63
N GLN A 22 0.91 -9.54 -1.41
CA GLN A 22 1.34 -8.85 -0.20
C GLN A 22 1.66 -7.42 -0.57
N TYR A 23 1.21 -6.48 0.24
CA TYR A 23 1.42 -5.05 0.04
C TYR A 23 2.20 -4.46 1.20
N VAL A 24 3.14 -3.58 0.89
CA VAL A 24 3.91 -2.80 1.87
C VAL A 24 3.72 -1.31 1.61
N ILE A 25 4.02 -0.49 2.61
CA ILE A 25 3.77 0.95 2.56
C ILE A 25 5.10 1.70 2.74
N ASP A 26 5.47 2.47 1.73
CA ASP A 26 6.54 3.46 1.84
C ASP A 26 5.90 4.82 2.16
N VAL A 27 6.54 5.62 3.00
CA VAL A 27 6.06 6.97 3.33
C VAL A 27 7.11 8.01 3.03
N GLN A 28 6.69 9.14 2.49
CA GLN A 28 7.56 10.28 2.26
C GLN A 28 7.39 11.29 3.39
N ASP A 29 8.47 11.67 4.06
CA ASP A 29 8.44 12.76 5.02
C ASP A 29 8.39 14.14 4.34
N MET A 30 8.19 15.20 5.13
CA MET A 30 8.10 16.57 4.63
C MET A 30 9.37 17.07 3.94
N ASN A 31 10.54 16.47 4.23
CA ASN A 31 11.80 16.82 3.57
C ASN A 31 11.96 16.09 2.23
N GLY A 32 10.99 15.26 1.84
CA GLY A 32 10.99 14.51 0.59
C GLY A 32 11.73 13.17 0.66
N ALA A 33 12.24 12.77 1.82
CA ALA A 33 12.90 11.48 1.97
C ALA A 33 11.85 10.36 2.15
N TRP A 34 12.09 9.25 1.46
CA TRP A 34 11.24 8.06 1.55
C TRP A 34 11.74 7.14 2.65
N LYS A 35 10.87 6.85 3.62
CA LYS A 35 11.04 5.76 4.57
C LYS A 35 10.42 4.52 3.97
N LYS A 36 11.29 3.62 3.51
CA LYS A 36 10.89 2.36 2.90
C LYS A 36 10.41 1.38 3.95
N ALA A 37 9.42 0.57 3.60
CA ALA A 37 9.02 -0.56 4.41
C ALA A 37 10.21 -1.52 4.61
N ASP A 38 10.30 -2.11 5.80
CA ASP A 38 11.28 -3.16 6.06
C ASP A 38 11.04 -4.33 5.09
N PRO A 39 12.07 -4.82 4.37
CA PRO A 39 11.91 -5.88 3.38
C PRO A 39 11.43 -7.21 3.99
N ASN A 40 11.68 -7.42 5.28
CA ASN A 40 11.24 -8.57 6.07
C ASN A 40 9.88 -8.35 6.75
N ALA A 41 9.31 -7.14 6.72
CA ALA A 41 7.98 -6.90 7.28
C ALA A 41 6.95 -7.80 6.61
N VAL A 42 6.05 -8.36 7.41
CA VAL A 42 4.88 -9.09 6.89
C VAL A 42 4.00 -8.08 6.15
N GLY A 43 3.83 -8.28 4.85
CA GLY A 43 2.99 -7.41 4.03
C GLY A 43 1.51 -7.63 4.34
N LEU A 44 0.70 -6.60 4.07
CA LEU A 44 -0.75 -6.67 4.15
C LEU A 44 -1.27 -7.53 3.01
N THR A 45 -2.18 -8.46 3.27
CA THR A 45 -2.67 -9.41 2.25
C THR A 45 -3.85 -8.89 1.42
N ASN A 46 -4.31 -7.66 1.70
CA ASN A 46 -5.44 -7.04 1.03
C ASN A 46 -5.10 -5.59 0.64
N LEU A 47 -5.33 -5.25 -0.63
CA LEU A 47 -5.02 -3.93 -1.19
C LEU A 47 -5.81 -2.82 -0.51
N GLN A 48 -7.11 -3.00 -0.26
CA GLN A 48 -7.96 -1.98 0.36
C GLN A 48 -7.50 -1.68 1.79
N ILE A 49 -7.05 -2.70 2.53
CA ILE A 49 -6.45 -2.51 3.86
C ILE A 49 -5.13 -1.74 3.74
N ALA A 50 -4.30 -2.05 2.74
CA ALA A 50 -3.05 -1.36 2.50
C ALA A 50 -3.25 0.11 2.11
N THR A 51 -4.18 0.39 1.20
CA THR A 51 -4.61 1.74 0.86
C THR A 51 -5.11 2.49 2.08
N GLY A 52 -5.99 1.87 2.88
CA GLY A 52 -6.48 2.47 4.13
C GLY A 52 -5.36 2.78 5.11
N ALA A 53 -4.41 1.86 5.28
CA ALA A 53 -3.24 2.06 6.14
C ALA A 53 -2.31 3.16 5.62
N ALA A 54 -2.12 3.27 4.30
CA ALA A 54 -1.34 4.35 3.68
C ALA A 54 -2.04 5.70 3.85
N GLN A 55 -3.36 5.77 3.68
CA GLN A 55 -4.15 6.96 4.00
C GLN A 55 -4.04 7.37 5.48
N GLN A 56 -3.98 6.39 6.41
CA GLN A 56 -3.76 6.69 7.83
C GLN A 56 -2.39 7.33 8.12
N GLN A 57 -1.38 7.11 7.27
CA GLN A 57 -0.10 7.83 7.37
C GLN A 57 -0.23 9.31 7.01
N CYS A 58 -1.22 9.66 6.19
CA CYS A 58 -1.51 11.03 5.78
C CYS A 58 -2.38 11.82 6.78
N VAL A 59 -2.86 11.17 7.84
CA VAL A 59 -3.62 11.84 8.91
C VAL A 59 -2.70 12.81 9.65
N ASP A 60 -3.09 14.08 9.69
CA ASP A 60 -2.42 15.08 10.52
C ASP A 60 -2.83 14.90 11.98
N ARG A 61 -1.89 14.44 12.81
CA ARG A 61 -2.10 14.25 14.26
C ARG A 61 -1.80 15.52 15.07
N GLY A 62 -1.47 16.63 14.41
CA GLY A 62 -1.10 17.89 15.07
C GLY A 62 0.31 17.87 15.68
N ILE A 63 1.13 16.86 15.36
CA ILE A 63 2.52 16.76 15.82
C ILE A 63 3.41 17.41 14.75
N PRO A 64 4.08 18.53 15.06
CA PRO A 64 4.95 19.21 14.10
C PRO A 64 6.07 18.29 13.61
N GLY A 65 6.29 18.27 12.29
CA GLY A 65 7.36 17.48 11.67
C GLY A 65 7.06 15.99 11.45
N GLU A 66 5.97 15.46 11.99
CA GLU A 66 5.59 14.05 11.76
C GLU A 66 4.73 13.85 10.53
N GLN A 67 4.15 14.93 10.00
CA GLN A 67 3.33 14.90 8.79
C GLN A 67 4.07 14.22 7.63
N LYS A 68 3.32 13.48 6.84
CA LYS A 68 3.82 12.86 5.61
C LYS A 68 3.39 13.69 4.42
N ARG A 69 4.26 13.72 3.42
CA ARG A 69 4.00 14.35 2.13
C ARG A 69 3.23 13.41 1.22
N ALA A 70 3.64 12.13 1.19
CA ALA A 70 3.02 11.09 0.39
C ALA A 70 3.11 9.72 1.07
N ALA A 71 2.30 8.77 0.61
CA ALA A 71 2.38 7.37 0.97
C ALA A 71 2.13 6.49 -0.26
N ASN A 72 2.95 5.45 -0.44
CA ASN A 72 2.86 4.51 -1.55
C ASN A 72 2.46 3.14 -1.05
N VAL A 73 1.49 2.53 -1.72
CA VAL A 73 1.18 1.11 -1.59
C VAL A 73 1.94 0.36 -2.66
N ILE A 74 2.79 -0.58 -2.25
CA ILE A 74 3.71 -1.29 -3.13
C ILE A 74 3.39 -2.78 -3.05
N ASP A 75 3.23 -3.43 -4.20
CA ASP A 75 3.16 -4.89 -4.26
C ASP A 75 4.55 -5.46 -3.91
N LYS A 76 4.62 -6.25 -2.83
CA LYS A 76 5.87 -6.75 -2.27
C LYS A 76 6.54 -7.77 -3.18
N THR A 77 5.76 -8.52 -3.95
CA THR A 77 6.27 -9.58 -4.84
C THR A 77 6.98 -8.98 -6.05
N THR A 78 6.43 -7.91 -6.61
CA THR A 78 6.90 -7.27 -7.85
C THR A 78 7.70 -5.99 -7.60
N GLY A 79 7.56 -5.37 -6.42
CA GLY A 79 8.15 -4.08 -6.08
C GLY A 79 7.46 -2.88 -6.75
N VAL A 80 6.31 -3.09 -7.40
CA VAL A 80 5.60 -2.06 -8.16
C VAL A 80 4.73 -1.22 -7.24
N VAL A 81 4.78 0.11 -7.41
CA VAL A 81 3.83 1.03 -6.77
C VAL A 81 2.46 0.83 -7.41
N ILE A 82 1.51 0.34 -6.62
CA ILE A 82 0.12 0.09 -7.03
C ILE A 82 -0.72 1.34 -6.84
N GLU A 83 -0.46 2.09 -5.77
CA GLU A 83 -1.17 3.32 -5.46
C GLU A 83 -0.23 4.33 -4.83
N GLU A 84 -0.31 5.58 -5.26
CA GLU A 84 0.40 6.73 -4.67
C GLU A 84 -0.65 7.70 -4.13
N ILE A 85 -0.47 8.08 -2.86
CA ILE A 85 -1.36 8.98 -2.14
C ILE A 85 -0.60 10.26 -1.85
N ASP A 86 -1.01 11.37 -2.47
CA ASP A 86 -0.59 12.70 -2.06
C ASP A 86 -1.33 13.09 -0.77
N CYS A 87 -0.60 13.24 0.34
CA CYS A 87 -1.19 13.47 1.65
C CYS A 87 -1.81 14.88 1.77
N ALA A 88 -1.42 15.86 0.96
CA ALA A 88 -2.04 17.18 0.98
C ALA A 88 -3.41 17.16 0.29
N ALA A 89 -3.49 16.53 -0.89
CA ALA A 89 -4.73 16.31 -1.61
C ALA A 89 -5.70 15.44 -0.82
N TRP A 90 -5.22 14.36 -0.21
CA TRP A 90 -6.03 13.47 0.62
C TRP A 90 -6.65 14.20 1.81
N ARG A 91 -5.86 14.99 2.56
CA ARG A 91 -6.37 15.78 3.69
C ARG A 91 -7.45 16.78 3.26
N LYS A 92 -7.24 17.47 2.13
CA LYS A 92 -8.23 18.40 1.58
C LYS A 92 -9.54 17.69 1.23
N GLN A 93 -9.47 16.49 0.64
CA GLN A 93 -10.65 15.69 0.35
C GLN A 93 -11.35 15.20 1.62
N ALA A 94 -10.59 14.74 2.62
CA ALA A 94 -11.11 14.31 3.91
C ALA A 94 -11.87 15.44 4.62
N GLU A 95 -11.35 16.66 4.59
CA GLU A 95 -12.02 17.85 5.15
C GLU A 95 -13.35 18.15 4.43
N ILE A 96 -13.36 18.10 3.09
CA ILE A 96 -14.58 18.32 2.30
C ILE A 96 -15.64 17.28 2.65
N LEU A 97 -15.24 16.00 2.74
CA LEU A 97 -16.14 14.91 3.11
C LEU A 97 -16.68 15.09 4.54
N ALA A 98 -15.83 15.47 5.49
CA ALA A 98 -16.24 15.75 6.86
C ALA A 98 -17.25 16.90 6.95
N ARG A 99 -17.04 17.98 6.18
CA ARG A 99 -17.98 19.11 6.10
C ARG A 99 -19.33 18.70 5.50
N LYS A 100 -19.32 17.91 4.41
CA LYS A 100 -20.54 17.38 3.80
C LYS A 100 -21.32 16.48 4.77
N ALA A 101 -20.63 15.61 5.49
CA ALA A 101 -21.23 14.72 6.48
C ALA A 101 -21.76 15.46 7.72
N ALA A 102 -21.21 16.64 8.04
CA ALA A 102 -21.77 17.52 9.07
C ALA A 102 -23.03 18.23 8.57
N ALA A 103 -23.01 18.72 7.33
CA ALA A 103 -24.16 19.40 6.71
C ALA A 103 -25.37 18.48 6.51
N SER A 104 -25.16 17.19 6.23
CA SER A 104 -26.23 16.19 6.07
C SER A 104 -26.82 15.67 7.38
N ARG A 105 -26.30 16.11 8.54
CA ARG A 105 -26.81 15.74 9.88
C ARG A 105 -27.76 16.79 10.47
N HIS A 106 -28.03 17.87 9.73
CA HIS A 106 -29.03 18.90 10.02
C HIS A 106 -30.22 18.76 9.07
#